data_AF-A0A455U5U7-F1
#
_entry.id   AF-A0A455U5U7-F1
#
_cell.length_a   1.000
_cell.length_b   1.000
_cell.length_c   1.000
_cell.angle_alpha   90.00
_cell.angle_beta   90.00
_cell.angle_gamma   90.00
#
_symmetry.space_group_name_H-M   'P 1'
#
loop_
_entity.id
_entity.type
_entity.pdbx_description
1 polymer ?
#
loop_
_entity_poly.entity_id
_entity_poly.type
_entity_poly.pdbx_seq_one_letter_code
_entity_poly.pdbx_strand_id
1 'polypeptide(L)' 'MIVKDPVTVSPKAKLEDLLAMARENGFSGFPVVEGETLVGIVTERDMRFQPNHGDSVADIMTPASG' A
#
# COMPACT_ATOMS: atom_id res chain seq x y z
N MET A 1 -21.35 -4.73 4.54
CA MET A 1 -20.47 -5.77 3.97
C MET A 1 -19.12 -5.65 4.65
N ILE A 2 -18.66 -6.68 5.34
CA ILE A 2 -17.32 -6.70 5.95
C ILE A 2 -16.41 -7.42 4.96
N VAL A 3 -15.32 -6.79 4.55
CA VAL A 3 -14.26 -7.45 3.79
C VAL A 3 -13.52 -8.36 4.75
N LYS A 4 -13.57 -9.68 4.51
CA LYS A 4 -12.78 -10.65 5.25
C LYS A 4 -11.40 -10.72 4.60
N ASP A 5 -10.37 -10.52 5.41
CA ASP A 5 -8.96 -10.71 5.06
C ASP A 5 -8.46 -9.83 3.90
N PRO A 6 -8.32 -8.50 4.10
CA PRO A 6 -7.73 -7.65 3.08
C PRO A 6 -6.28 -8.06 2.82
N VAL A 7 -5.85 -7.98 1.55
CA VAL A 7 -4.44 -8.09 1.21
C VAL A 7 -3.72 -6.86 1.76
N THR A 8 -2.77 -7.09 2.65
CA THR A 8 -1.95 -6.04 3.29
C THR A 8 -0.54 -6.04 2.75
N VAL A 9 0.16 -4.90 2.90
CA VAL A 9 1.55 -4.75 2.46
C VAL A 9 2.45 -4.23 3.57
N SER A 10 3.74 -4.53 3.47
CA SER A 10 4.75 -4.00 4.38
C SER A 10 5.10 -2.55 4.03
N PRO A 11 5.38 -1.67 5.00
CA PRO A 11 5.91 -0.33 4.73
C PRO A 11 7.24 -0.36 3.98
N LYS A 12 7.99 -1.46 4.06
CA LYS A 12 9.29 -1.66 3.39
C LYS A 12 9.17 -2.22 1.97
N ALA A 13 7.96 -2.59 1.54
CA ALA A 13 7.73 -3.04 0.17
C ALA A 13 8.02 -1.89 -0.81
N LYS A 14 8.40 -2.23 -2.03
CA LYS A 14 8.64 -1.22 -3.06
C LYS A 14 7.36 -0.90 -3.82
N LEU A 15 7.31 0.31 -4.38
CA LEU A 15 6.23 0.74 -5.27
C LEU A 15 6.05 -0.21 -6.48
N GLU A 16 7.13 -0.76 -7.03
CA GLU A 16 7.07 -1.70 -8.17
C GLU A 16 6.24 -2.96 -7.86
N ASP A 17 6.45 -3.56 -6.68
CA ASP A 17 5.71 -4.75 -6.23
C ASP A 17 4.23 -4.41 -6.00
N LEU A 18 3.98 -3.24 -5.44
CA LEU A 18 2.62 -2.76 -5.16
C LEU A 18 1.82 -2.54 -6.46
N LEU A 19 2.46 -1.98 -7.49
CA LEU A 19 1.86 -1.78 -8.81
C LEU A 19 1.56 -3.12 -9.50
N ALA A 20 2.44 -4.12 -9.36
CA ALA A 20 2.18 -5.46 -9.87
C ALA A 20 0.96 -6.09 -9.18
N MET A 21 0.91 -6.05 -7.85
CA MET A 21 -0.22 -6.58 -7.06
C MET A 21 -1.54 -5.86 -7.39
N ALA A 22 -1.53 -4.54 -7.56
CA ALA A 22 -2.71 -3.76 -7.92
C ALA A 22 -3.28 -4.19 -9.28
N ARG A 23 -2.41 -4.40 -10.27
CA ARG A 23 -2.78 -4.85 -11.62
C ARG A 23 -3.31 -6.27 -11.64
N GLU A 24 -2.68 -7.18 -10.91
CA GLU A 24 -3.06 -8.60 -10.89
C GLU A 24 -4.39 -8.84 -10.16
N ASN A 25 -4.62 -8.13 -9.06
CA ASN A 25 -5.76 -8.39 -8.17
C ASN A 25 -6.90 -7.38 -8.31
N GLY A 26 -6.72 -6.31 -9.09
CA GLY A 26 -7.73 -5.26 -9.27
C GLY A 26 -7.98 -4.42 -8.01
N PHE A 27 -7.04 -4.40 -7.06
CA PHE A 27 -7.15 -3.59 -5.84
C PHE A 27 -6.71 -2.15 -6.10
N SER A 28 -7.51 -1.20 -5.63
CA SER A 28 -7.23 0.24 -5.72
C SER A 28 -6.53 0.80 -4.48
N GLY A 29 -6.29 -0.02 -3.46
CA GLY A 29 -5.53 0.35 -2.27
C GLY A 29 -5.31 -0.82 -1.32
N PHE A 30 -4.31 -0.66 -0.46
CA PHE A 30 -3.80 -1.69 0.43
C PHE A 30 -3.59 -1.09 1.82
N PRO A 31 -4.10 -1.74 2.89
CA PRO A 31 -3.67 -1.43 4.25
C PRO A 31 -2.17 -1.75 4.40
N VAL A 32 -1.44 -0.85 5.03
CA VAL A 32 -0.01 -1.00 5.29
C VAL A 32 0.18 -1.43 6.74
N VAL A 33 0.86 -2.56 6.94
CA VAL A 33 1.03 -3.19 8.26
C VAL A 33 2.51 -3.42 8.57
N GLU A 34 2.91 -3.14 9.81
CA GLU A 34 4.20 -3.55 10.37
C GLU A 34 3.97 -4.57 11.48
N GLY A 35 4.25 -5.84 11.19
CA GLY A 35 3.83 -6.95 12.04
C GLY A 35 2.30 -7.05 12.05
N GLU A 36 1.71 -6.91 13.24
CA GLU A 36 0.25 -6.93 13.44
C GLU A 36 -0.37 -5.52 13.51
N THR A 37 0.46 -4.48 13.41
CA THR A 37 0.04 -3.09 13.58
C THR A 37 -0.30 -2.45 12.24
N LEU A 38 -1.49 -1.87 12.11
CA LEU A 38 -1.86 -1.02 10.97
C LEU A 38 -1.16 0.33 11.11
N VAL A 39 -0.26 0.65 10.16
CA VAL A 39 0.55 1.88 10.17
C VAL A 39 0.15 2.88 9.08
N GLY A 40 -0.71 2.49 8.14
CA GLY A 40 -1.21 3.39 7.11
C GLY A 40 -2.04 2.73 6.03
N ILE A 41 -2.29 3.48 4.96
CA ILE A 41 -2.95 3.01 3.75
C ILE A 41 -2.25 3.60 2.52
N VAL A 42 -2.07 2.78 1.49
CA VAL A 42 -1.57 3.23 0.20
C VAL A 42 -2.63 2.94 -0.86
N THR A 43 -2.90 3.92 -1.71
CA THR A 43 -3.93 3.85 -2.76
C THR A 43 -3.33 4.05 -4.14
N GLU A 44 -4.09 3.70 -5.17
CA GLU A 44 -3.71 3.98 -6.57
C GLU A 44 -3.45 5.47 -6.81
N ARG A 45 -4.12 6.34 -6.06
CA ARG A 45 -3.87 7.78 -6.11
C ARG A 45 -2.45 8.11 -5.65
N ASP A 46 -2.02 7.55 -4.52
CA ASP A 46 -0.68 7.76 -3.97
C ASP A 46 0.39 7.23 -4.94
N MET A 47 0.14 6.08 -5.55
CA MET A 47 1.03 5.46 -6.55
C MET A 47 1.16 6.29 -7.83
N ARG A 48 0.07 6.88 -8.32
CA ARG A 48 0.05 7.62 -9.61
C ARG A 48 0.83 8.92 -9.57
N PHE A 49 1.03 9.52 -8.40
CA PHE A 49 1.72 10.80 -8.27
C PHE A 49 3.21 10.68 -8.00
N GLN A 50 3.76 9.46 -7.99
CA GLN A 50 5.18 9.25 -7.72
C GLN A 50 6.02 8.98 -8.96
N PRO A 51 7.06 9.80 -9.22
CA PRO A 51 7.92 9.64 -10.39
C PRO A 51 8.97 8.52 -10.21
N ASN A 52 9.24 8.10 -8.97
CA ASN A 52 10.30 7.16 -8.66
C ASN A 52 9.76 5.79 -8.22
N HIS A 53 10.00 4.77 -9.03
CA HIS A 53 9.57 3.39 -8.75
C HIS A 53 10.40 2.69 -7.65
N GLY A 54 11.51 3.31 -7.22
CA GLY A 54 12.36 2.80 -6.14
C GLY A 54 11.90 3.18 -4.73
N ASP A 55 10.89 4.05 -4.61
CA ASP A 55 10.41 4.51 -3.31
C ASP A 55 9.72 3.37 -2.55
N SER A 56 9.82 3.41 -1.22
CA SER A 56 9.14 2.44 -0.36
C SER A 56 7.68 2.83 -0.15
N VAL A 57 6.84 1.86 0.23
CA VAL A 57 5.44 2.13 0.58
C VAL A 57 5.34 3.17 1.71
N ALA A 58 6.25 3.15 2.68
CA ALA A 58 6.27 4.12 3.78
C ALA A 58 6.40 5.57 3.31
N ASP A 59 7.13 5.81 2.20
CA ASP A 59 7.40 7.15 1.69
C ASP A 59 6.19 7.78 0.99
N ILE A 60 5.25 6.93 0.53
CA ILE A 60 4.16 7.33 -0.36
C ILE A 60 2.77 7.12 0.27
N MET A 61 2.66 6.28 1.30
CA MET A 61 1.39 5.98 1.95
C MET A 61 0.83 7.19 2.71
N THR A 62 -0.47 7.17 2.96
CA THR A 62 -1.07 7.99 4.01
C THR A 62 -0.90 7.28 5.35
N PRO A 63 -0.14 7.84 6.32
CA PRO A 63 0.05 7.22 7.63
C PRO A 63 -1.26 7.10 8.41
N ALA A 64 -1.39 6.03 9.19
CA ALA A 64 -2.46 5.92 10.17
C ALA A 64 -2.21 6.99 11.23
N SER A 65 -3.16 7.91 11.40
CA SER A 65 -3.08 8.91 12.45
C SER A 65 -3.01 8.23 13.81
N GLY A 66 -1.92 8.49 14.54
CA GLY A 66 -1.86 8.38 16.00
C GLY A 66 -2.33 9.66 16.64
#